data_AF-A0A2S0MXW2-F1
#
_entry.id   AF-A0A2S0MXW2-F1
#
_cell.length_a   1.000
_cell.length_b   1.000
_cell.length_c   1.000
_cell.angle_alpha   90.00
_cell.angle_beta   90.00
_cell.angle_gamma   90.00
#
_symmetry.space_group_name_H-M   'P 1'
#
loop_
_entity.id
_entity.type
_entity.pdbx_description
1 polymer ?
#
loop_
_entity_poly.entity_id
_entity_poly.type
_entity_poly.pdbx_seq_one_letter_code
_entity_poly.pdbx_strand_id
1 'polypeptide(L)'
;MIDASDRLPEPRLEAPKRRPQPGERRAQILQALAAMLEAPGAERITTAALAARLQVSEAALYRHFASKAQMFDALLDFIEETVFPLSAQILAAENDSPASQASRIVALLLQFCERNPGLARVLAGDALLLEHERLQQRVNQCFERLESQLRQCLRAAAQQAGSPAPTADAQVAASCLIAFCQGRVQRFVRSQFRRLPTEQLDACLAHML
;
A
#
# COMPACT_ATOMS: atom_id res chain seq x y z
N MET A 1 -15.84 13.77 12.07
CA MET A 1 -14.68 14.32 12.79
C MET A 1 -13.96 13.11 13.39
N ILE A 2 -12.94 12.58 12.69
CA ILE A 2 -12.21 11.40 13.17
C ILE A 2 -11.42 11.87 14.40
N ASP A 3 -11.76 11.31 15.55
CA ASP A 3 -11.14 11.64 16.84
C ASP A 3 -9.64 11.36 16.79
N ALA A 4 -8.84 12.29 17.30
CA ALA A 4 -7.38 12.22 17.31
C ALA A 4 -6.83 11.11 18.23
N SER A 5 -7.71 10.41 18.95
CA SER A 5 -7.39 9.38 19.96
C SER A 5 -7.21 7.96 19.39
N ASP A 6 -7.63 7.68 18.14
CA ASP A 6 -7.55 6.35 17.51
C ASP A 6 -6.45 6.24 16.44
N ARG A 7 -5.31 6.92 16.67
CA ARG A 7 -4.14 6.81 15.78
C ARG A 7 -3.49 5.44 15.96
N LEU A 8 -3.88 4.49 15.11
CA LEU A 8 -3.08 3.30 14.83
C LEU A 8 -1.63 3.75 14.54
N PRO A 9 -0.60 3.06 15.08
CA PRO A 9 0.79 3.42 14.86
C PRO A 9 1.05 3.57 13.35
N GLU A 10 1.53 4.74 12.94
CA GLU A 10 1.59 5.14 11.52
C GLU A 10 2.86 4.58 10.85
N PRO A 11 2.75 3.58 9.98
CA PRO A 11 3.90 2.83 9.51
C PRO A 11 4.62 3.59 8.39
N ARG A 12 5.86 3.98 8.65
CA ARG A 12 6.84 4.45 7.66
C ARG A 12 8.04 3.53 7.66
N LEU A 13 8.70 3.38 6.51
CA LEU A 13 9.97 2.67 6.43
C LEU A 13 11.10 3.52 7.05
N GLU A 14 11.38 3.33 8.34
CA GLU A 14 12.37 4.12 9.12
C GLU A 14 13.83 3.65 8.98
N ALA A 15 14.79 4.56 9.25
CA ALA A 15 16.23 4.27 9.18
C ALA A 15 16.81 3.73 10.52
N PRO A 16 17.71 2.73 10.52
CA PRO A 16 18.41 2.30 11.73
C PRO A 16 19.52 3.27 12.13
N LYS A 17 19.66 3.55 13.44
CA LYS A 17 20.54 4.59 14.01
C LYS A 17 22.01 4.18 14.27
N ARG A 18 22.47 2.94 14.05
CA ARG A 18 23.88 2.50 14.27
C ARG A 18 24.34 1.40 13.30
N ARG A 19 25.62 1.01 13.35
CA ARG A 19 26.26 0.03 12.43
C ARG A 19 25.47 -1.30 12.40
N PRO A 20 25.06 -1.78 11.21
CA PRO A 20 23.98 -2.74 11.11
C PRO A 20 24.36 -4.20 11.40
N GLN A 21 23.57 -4.87 12.24
CA GLN A 21 23.47 -6.33 12.28
C GLN A 21 22.96 -6.88 10.91
N PRO A 22 23.10 -8.18 10.59
CA PRO A 22 22.73 -8.74 9.29
C PRO A 22 21.30 -8.44 8.81
N GLY A 23 20.34 -8.29 9.74
CA GLY A 23 18.95 -7.86 9.44
C GLY A 23 18.82 -6.37 9.12
N GLU A 24 19.60 -5.52 9.79
CA GLU A 24 19.60 -4.07 9.55
C GLU A 24 20.13 -3.73 8.15
N ARG A 25 21.02 -4.55 7.57
CA ARG A 25 21.50 -4.31 6.21
C ARG A 25 20.45 -4.57 5.14
N ARG A 26 19.60 -5.59 5.30
CA ARG A 26 18.44 -5.82 4.39
C ARG A 26 17.49 -4.62 4.44
N ALA A 27 17.16 -4.15 5.63
CA ALA A 27 16.30 -2.97 5.81
C ALA A 27 16.89 -1.70 5.15
N GLN A 28 18.20 -1.45 5.31
CA GLN A 28 18.88 -0.32 4.66
C GLN A 28 18.80 -0.39 3.12
N ILE A 29 18.94 -1.59 2.54
CA ILE A 29 18.83 -1.79 1.09
C ILE A 29 17.42 -1.46 0.61
N LEU A 30 16.39 -1.97 1.30
CA LEU A 30 14.98 -1.72 0.96
C LEU A 30 14.62 -0.24 1.13
N GLN A 31 15.14 0.40 2.17
CA GLN A 31 14.94 1.83 2.39
C GLN A 31 15.58 2.67 1.28
N ALA A 32 16.81 2.35 0.88
CA ALA A 32 17.45 3.04 -0.24
C ALA A 32 16.70 2.81 -1.55
N LEU A 33 16.20 1.60 -1.80
CA LEU A 33 15.38 1.29 -2.97
C LEU A 33 14.07 2.09 -2.95
N ALA A 34 13.34 2.11 -1.83
CA ALA A 34 12.10 2.89 -1.69
C ALA A 34 12.34 4.40 -1.89
N ALA A 35 13.42 4.94 -1.31
CA ALA A 35 13.80 6.35 -1.50
C ALA A 35 14.18 6.66 -2.96
N MET A 36 14.85 5.74 -3.65
CA MET A 36 15.12 5.90 -5.07
C MET A 36 13.83 5.87 -5.90
N LEU A 37 12.86 5.01 -5.54
CA LEU A 37 11.55 4.94 -6.19
C LEU A 37 10.67 6.17 -5.94
N GLU A 38 10.97 6.99 -4.94
CA GLU A 38 10.32 8.29 -4.73
C GLU A 38 10.94 9.39 -5.61
N ALA A 39 12.15 9.22 -6.13
CA ALA A 39 12.78 10.25 -6.93
C ALA A 39 12.03 10.48 -8.28
N PRO A 40 12.04 11.71 -8.82
CA PRO A 40 11.50 12.00 -10.15
C PRO A 40 12.20 11.16 -11.23
N GLY A 41 11.44 10.65 -12.20
CA GLY A 41 11.98 9.84 -13.32
C GLY A 41 12.50 8.45 -12.91
N ALA A 42 12.27 8.03 -11.66
CA ALA A 42 12.77 6.75 -11.14
C ALA A 42 11.84 5.57 -11.47
N GLU A 43 11.37 5.51 -12.72
CA GLU A 43 10.59 4.40 -13.29
C GLU A 43 11.44 3.13 -13.40
N ARG A 44 12.76 3.29 -13.48
CA ARG A 44 13.72 2.19 -13.53
C ARG A 44 14.87 2.42 -12.56
N ILE A 45 15.01 1.53 -11.58
CA ILE A 45 16.18 1.48 -10.68
C ILE A 45 17.13 0.39 -11.16
N THR A 46 18.42 0.66 -11.34
CA THR A 46 19.41 -0.40 -11.61
C THR A 46 20.10 -0.85 -10.32
N THR A 47 20.54 -2.10 -10.25
CA THR A 47 21.31 -2.60 -9.10
C THR A 47 22.63 -1.86 -8.92
N ALA A 48 23.28 -1.47 -10.02
CA ALA A 48 24.44 -0.59 -10.04
C ALA A 48 24.17 0.75 -9.35
N ALA A 49 23.08 1.43 -9.72
CA ALA A 49 22.71 2.71 -9.12
C ALA A 49 22.36 2.57 -7.63
N LEU A 50 21.67 1.49 -7.25
CA LEU A 50 21.36 1.19 -5.86
C LEU A 50 22.64 0.93 -5.03
N ALA A 51 23.57 0.14 -5.58
CA ALA A 51 24.84 -0.16 -4.94
C ALA A 51 25.69 1.12 -4.75
N ALA A 52 25.75 1.96 -5.79
CA ALA A 52 26.42 3.27 -5.74
C ALA A 52 25.79 4.19 -4.67
N ARG A 53 24.46 4.26 -4.60
CA ARG A 53 23.74 5.05 -3.59
C ARG A 53 24.07 4.61 -2.16
N LEU A 54 24.29 3.31 -1.96
CA LEU A 54 24.65 2.68 -0.69
C LEU A 54 26.16 2.58 -0.44
N GLN A 55 26.99 3.07 -1.37
CA GLN A 55 28.46 3.00 -1.34
C GLN A 55 29.00 1.58 -1.12
N VAL A 56 28.42 0.60 -1.82
CA VAL A 56 28.87 -0.80 -1.80
C VAL A 56 28.98 -1.36 -3.22
N SER A 57 29.58 -2.54 -3.36
CA SER A 57 29.57 -3.26 -4.63
C SER A 57 28.22 -3.92 -4.89
N GLU A 58 27.87 -4.13 -6.16
CA GLU A 58 26.67 -4.90 -6.53
C GLU A 58 26.70 -6.30 -5.94
N ALA A 59 27.88 -6.94 -5.93
CA ALA A 59 28.07 -8.24 -5.30
C ALA A 59 27.70 -8.24 -3.80
N ALA A 60 27.85 -7.12 -3.10
CA ALA A 60 27.44 -7.00 -1.70
C ALA A 60 25.91 -6.97 -1.55
N LEU A 61 25.17 -6.37 -2.50
CA LEU A 61 23.71 -6.45 -2.51
C LEU A 61 23.23 -7.89 -2.66
N TYR A 62 23.87 -8.65 -3.55
CA TYR A 62 23.48 -10.04 -3.83
C TYR A 62 23.73 -11.02 -2.68
N ARG A 63 24.53 -10.63 -1.67
CA ARG A 63 24.65 -11.42 -0.42
C ARG A 63 23.39 -11.38 0.44
N HIS A 64 22.56 -10.35 0.25
CA HIS A 64 21.34 -10.11 1.05
C HIS A 64 20.05 -10.42 0.30
N PHE A 65 20.08 -10.32 -1.03
CA PHE A 65 18.95 -10.62 -1.91
C PHE A 65 19.47 -11.39 -3.12
N ALA A 66 18.91 -12.58 -3.38
CA ALA A 66 19.38 -13.43 -4.48
C ALA A 66 19.12 -12.80 -5.86
N SER A 67 18.18 -11.86 -5.96
CA SER A 67 17.86 -11.14 -7.18
C SER A 67 17.25 -9.78 -6.87
N LYS A 68 17.21 -8.90 -7.87
CA LYS A 68 16.46 -7.64 -7.80
C LYS A 68 14.96 -7.87 -7.57
N ALA A 69 14.39 -8.92 -8.15
CA ALA A 69 13.00 -9.28 -7.93
C ALA A 69 12.72 -9.60 -6.45
N GLN A 70 13.65 -10.24 -5.74
CA GLN A 70 13.52 -10.45 -4.28
C GLN A 70 13.56 -9.14 -3.47
N MET A 71 14.21 -8.09 -3.97
CA MET A 71 14.16 -6.78 -3.31
C MET A 71 12.75 -6.19 -3.40
N PHE A 72 12.10 -6.29 -4.58
CA PHE A 72 10.71 -5.88 -4.76
C PHE A 72 9.72 -6.77 -4.00
N ASP A 73 9.95 -8.08 -3.94
CA ASP A 73 9.16 -8.96 -3.08
C ASP A 73 9.17 -8.48 -1.64
N ALA A 74 10.34 -8.14 -1.10
CA ALA A 74 10.45 -7.67 0.27
C ALA A 74 9.80 -6.29 0.50
N LEU A 75 9.71 -5.44 -0.54
CA LEU A 75 8.90 -4.21 -0.46
C LEU A 75 7.40 -4.54 -0.43
N LEU A 76 6.95 -5.51 -1.22
CA LEU A 76 5.57 -5.99 -1.20
C LEU A 76 5.22 -6.66 0.13
N ASP A 77 6.13 -7.48 0.67
CA ASP A 77 5.99 -8.09 2.00
C ASP A 77 5.78 -7.00 3.06
N PHE A 78 6.60 -5.94 3.04
CA PHE A 78 6.44 -4.81 3.95
C PHE A 78 5.07 -4.12 3.81
N ILE A 79 4.57 -3.93 2.58
CA ILE A 79 3.23 -3.36 2.34
C ILE A 79 2.16 -4.26 2.97
N GLU A 80 2.21 -5.56 2.70
CA GLU A 80 1.23 -6.55 3.15
C GLU A 80 1.24 -6.71 4.68
N GLU A 81 2.43 -6.82 5.28
CA GLU A 81 2.64 -6.92 6.74
C GLU A 81 2.21 -5.64 7.47
N THR A 82 2.14 -4.52 6.75
CA THR A 82 1.69 -3.25 7.31
C THR A 82 0.18 -3.09 7.20
N VAL A 83 -0.36 -3.26 5.98
CA VAL A 83 -1.75 -2.90 5.67
C VAL A 83 -2.73 -3.95 6.17
N PHE A 84 -2.43 -5.26 6.00
CA PHE A 84 -3.41 -6.31 6.32
C PHE A 84 -3.69 -6.50 7.81
N PRO A 85 -2.70 -6.41 8.72
CA PRO A 85 -3.01 -6.48 10.15
C PRO A 85 -3.87 -5.31 10.61
N LEU A 86 -3.61 -4.10 10.12
CA LEU A 86 -4.38 -2.90 10.46
C LEU A 86 -5.80 -2.96 9.87
N SER A 87 -5.97 -3.44 8.65
CA SER A 87 -7.31 -3.64 8.07
C SER A 87 -8.11 -4.71 8.80
N ALA A 88 -7.47 -5.79 9.26
CA ALA A 88 -8.11 -6.81 10.08
C ALA A 88 -8.55 -6.26 11.46
N GLN A 89 -7.75 -5.39 12.08
CA GLN A 89 -8.14 -4.72 13.33
C GLN A 89 -9.35 -3.81 13.13
N ILE A 90 -9.41 -3.07 12.02
CA ILE A 90 -10.56 -2.23 11.67
C ILE A 90 -11.83 -3.08 11.50
N LEU A 91 -11.75 -4.23 10.83
CA LEU A 91 -12.88 -5.15 10.66
C LEU A 91 -13.38 -5.75 11.98
N ALA A 92 -12.48 -5.94 12.95
CA ALA A 92 -12.80 -6.50 14.25
C ALA A 92 -13.36 -5.46 15.25
N ALA A 93 -13.34 -4.17 14.91
CA ALA A 93 -13.84 -3.11 15.78
C ALA A 93 -15.38 -3.13 15.83
N GLU A 94 -15.95 -3.64 16.93
CA GLU A 94 -17.39 -3.82 17.13
C GLU A 94 -18.19 -2.50 17.23
N ASN A 95 -17.54 -1.41 17.61
CA ASN A 95 -18.18 -0.10 17.78
C ASN A 95 -18.40 0.66 16.46
N ASP A 96 -17.80 0.21 15.36
CA ASP A 96 -17.89 0.87 14.05
C ASP A 96 -19.02 0.29 13.21
N SER A 97 -19.77 1.16 12.52
CA SER A 97 -20.67 0.69 11.47
C SER A 97 -19.87 0.05 10.33
N PRO A 98 -20.43 -0.93 9.59
CA PRO A 98 -19.65 -1.58 8.53
C PRO A 98 -19.25 -0.62 7.38
N ALA A 99 -20.02 0.46 7.16
CA ALA A 99 -19.64 1.54 6.25
C ALA A 99 -18.46 2.39 6.79
N SER A 100 -18.40 2.62 8.11
CA SER A 100 -17.25 3.25 8.76
C SER A 100 -15.99 2.39 8.62
N GLN A 101 -16.11 1.07 8.83
CA GLN A 101 -15.02 0.12 8.63
C GLN A 101 -14.48 0.18 7.19
N ALA A 102 -15.36 0.15 6.18
CA ALA A 102 -14.98 0.28 4.77
C ALA A 102 -14.23 1.61 4.50
N SER A 103 -14.75 2.72 5.03
CA SER A 103 -14.13 4.05 4.92
C SER A 103 -12.72 4.06 5.52
N ARG A 104 -12.55 3.47 6.70
CA ARG A 104 -11.26 3.39 7.41
C ARG A 104 -10.25 2.52 6.68
N ILE A 105 -10.67 1.40 6.05
CA ILE A 105 -9.78 0.56 5.23
C ILE A 105 -9.28 1.32 4.00
N VAL A 106 -10.17 2.06 3.31
CA VAL A 106 -9.78 2.90 2.17
C VAL A 106 -8.82 4.01 2.63
N ALA A 107 -9.12 4.68 3.73
CA ALA A 107 -8.24 5.71 4.29
C ALA A 107 -6.87 5.15 4.67
N LEU A 108 -6.82 3.97 5.30
CA LEU A 108 -5.58 3.27 5.65
C LEU A 108 -4.67 3.08 4.43
N LEU A 109 -5.19 2.50 3.34
CA LEU A 109 -4.41 2.28 2.13
C LEU A 109 -3.89 3.60 1.53
N LEU A 110 -4.76 4.60 1.40
CA LEU A 110 -4.39 5.86 0.76
C LEU A 110 -3.39 6.67 1.61
N GLN A 111 -3.56 6.69 2.92
CA GLN A 111 -2.60 7.31 3.84
C GLN A 111 -1.26 6.57 3.85
N PHE A 112 -1.28 5.23 3.76
CA PHE A 112 -0.04 4.45 3.62
C PHE A 112 0.73 4.85 2.36
N CYS A 113 0.04 4.93 1.21
CA CYS A 113 0.64 5.37 -0.05
C CYS A 113 1.17 6.81 0.04
N GLU A 114 0.42 7.72 0.66
CA GLU A 114 0.85 9.11 0.86
C GLU A 114 2.14 9.21 1.69
N ARG A 115 2.24 8.41 2.76
CA ARG A 115 3.41 8.37 3.65
C ARG A 115 4.60 7.63 3.05
N ASN A 116 4.39 6.78 2.05
CA ASN A 116 5.42 5.96 1.43
C ASN A 116 5.36 6.07 -0.12
N PRO A 117 5.75 7.23 -0.71
CA PRO A 117 5.58 7.47 -2.14
C PRO A 117 6.28 6.47 -3.05
N GLY A 118 7.48 5.99 -2.66
CA GLY A 118 8.17 4.94 -3.40
C GLY A 118 7.41 3.60 -3.43
N LEU A 119 6.74 3.24 -2.33
CA LEU A 119 5.88 2.05 -2.27
C LEU A 119 4.56 2.27 -3.02
N ALA A 120 4.02 3.49 -3.02
CA ALA A 120 2.88 3.85 -3.86
C ALA A 120 3.17 3.63 -5.36
N ARG A 121 4.41 3.92 -5.81
CA ARG A 121 4.86 3.62 -7.18
C ARG A 121 4.97 2.11 -7.47
N VAL A 122 5.31 1.29 -6.47
CA VAL A 122 5.25 -0.17 -6.59
C VAL A 122 3.80 -0.65 -6.74
N LEU A 123 2.90 -0.14 -5.90
CA LEU A 123 1.47 -0.48 -5.95
C LEU A 123 0.77 0.02 -7.21
N ALA A 124 1.21 1.13 -7.80
CA ALA A 124 0.69 1.61 -9.08
C ALA A 124 1.15 0.73 -10.27
N GLY A 125 2.16 -0.12 -10.08
CA GLY A 125 2.73 -0.99 -11.10
C GLY A 125 3.81 -0.34 -11.96
N ASP A 126 3.97 0.99 -11.95
CA ASP A 126 4.97 1.72 -12.74
C ASP A 126 6.40 1.19 -12.50
N ALA A 127 6.76 0.90 -11.24
CA ALA A 127 8.08 0.39 -10.88
C ALA A 127 8.33 -1.06 -11.33
N LEU A 128 7.30 -1.78 -11.76
CA LEU A 128 7.33 -3.22 -12.03
C LEU A 128 7.31 -3.54 -13.54
N LEU A 129 7.23 -2.53 -14.41
CA LEU A 129 7.13 -2.71 -15.87
C LEU A 129 8.32 -3.46 -16.48
N LEU A 130 9.51 -3.29 -15.91
CA LEU A 130 10.75 -3.93 -16.36
C LEU A 130 11.22 -5.05 -15.43
N GLU A 131 10.37 -5.44 -14.48
CA GLU A 131 10.64 -6.48 -13.51
C GLU A 131 9.87 -7.76 -13.87
N HIS A 132 10.07 -8.81 -13.08
CA HIS A 132 9.43 -10.10 -13.32
C HIS A 132 7.89 -9.98 -13.17
N GLU A 133 7.14 -10.49 -14.16
CA GLU A 133 5.67 -10.38 -14.25
C GLU A 133 4.93 -10.82 -12.97
N ARG A 134 5.46 -11.81 -12.25
CA ARG A 134 4.90 -12.28 -10.96
C ARG A 134 4.74 -11.17 -9.92
N LEU A 135 5.56 -10.11 -9.97
CA LEU A 135 5.44 -8.98 -9.05
C LEU A 135 4.17 -8.18 -9.31
N GLN A 136 3.77 -8.02 -10.58
CA GLN A 136 2.49 -7.40 -10.93
C GLN A 136 1.32 -8.27 -10.46
N GLN A 137 1.44 -9.60 -10.60
CA GLN A 137 0.45 -10.53 -10.07
C GLN A 137 0.29 -10.41 -8.55
N ARG A 138 1.40 -10.24 -7.81
CA ARG A 138 1.36 -9.99 -6.36
C ARG A 138 0.66 -8.68 -6.01
N VAL A 139 0.91 -7.59 -6.75
CA VAL A 139 0.19 -6.32 -6.57
C VAL A 139 -1.31 -6.52 -6.80
N ASN A 140 -1.70 -7.25 -7.84
CA ASN A 140 -3.11 -7.55 -8.10
C ASN A 140 -3.74 -8.35 -6.96
N GLN A 141 -3.05 -9.40 -6.47
CA GLN A 141 -3.50 -10.19 -5.32
C GLN A 141 -3.64 -9.34 -4.05
N CYS A 142 -2.78 -8.34 -3.85
CA CYS A 142 -2.89 -7.40 -2.75
C CYS A 142 -4.21 -6.62 -2.82
N PHE A 143 -4.54 -6.06 -3.98
CA PHE A 143 -5.82 -5.36 -4.20
C PHE A 143 -7.03 -6.30 -4.10
N GLU A 144 -6.97 -7.51 -4.66
CA GLU A 144 -8.04 -8.52 -4.55
C GLU A 144 -8.33 -8.90 -3.09
N ARG A 145 -7.28 -8.99 -2.26
CA ARG A 145 -7.42 -9.27 -0.84
C ARG A 145 -8.08 -8.10 -0.09
N LEU A 146 -7.70 -6.86 -0.39
CA LEU A 146 -8.37 -5.67 0.15
C LEU A 146 -9.83 -5.59 -0.31
N GLU A 147 -10.11 -5.89 -1.58
CA GLU A 147 -11.48 -5.95 -2.10
C GLU A 147 -12.31 -6.98 -1.33
N SER A 148 -11.75 -8.15 -1.05
CA SER A 148 -12.42 -9.19 -0.27
C SER A 148 -12.78 -8.73 1.14
N GLN A 149 -11.87 -8.01 1.81
CA GLN A 149 -12.11 -7.41 3.13
C GLN A 149 -13.24 -6.38 3.08
N LEU A 150 -13.26 -5.52 2.05
CA LEU A 150 -14.33 -4.54 1.85
C LEU A 150 -15.68 -5.23 1.57
N ARG A 151 -15.71 -6.28 0.73
CA ARG A 151 -16.92 -7.07 0.47
C ARG A 151 -17.50 -7.65 1.76
N GLN A 152 -16.65 -8.11 2.67
CA GLN A 152 -17.08 -8.69 3.95
C GLN A 152 -17.83 -7.67 4.81
N CYS A 153 -17.27 -6.48 5.06
CA CYS A 153 -17.95 -5.47 5.88
C CYS A 153 -19.16 -4.87 5.15
N LEU A 154 -19.07 -4.62 3.84
CA LEU A 154 -20.17 -4.02 3.07
C LEU A 154 -21.38 -4.95 2.95
N ARG A 155 -21.18 -6.27 2.95
CA ARG A 155 -22.28 -7.22 3.01
C ARG A 155 -23.10 -7.07 4.29
N ALA A 156 -22.44 -6.84 5.43
CA ALA A 156 -23.13 -6.59 6.69
C ALA A 156 -23.92 -5.28 6.65
N ALA A 157 -23.35 -4.20 6.08
CA ALA A 157 -24.07 -2.94 5.88
C ALA A 157 -25.31 -3.11 4.99
N ALA A 158 -25.18 -3.80 3.86
CA ALA A 158 -26.29 -4.03 2.94
C ALA A 158 -27.43 -4.84 3.59
N GLN A 159 -27.08 -5.83 4.43
CA GLN A 159 -28.07 -6.58 5.22
C GLN A 159 -28.81 -5.70 6.23
N GLN A 160 -28.08 -4.83 6.95
CA GLN A 160 -28.67 -3.90 7.92
C GLN A 160 -29.59 -2.86 7.23
N ALA A 161 -29.27 -2.47 6.00
CA ALA A 161 -30.09 -1.59 5.18
C ALA A 161 -31.30 -2.28 4.52
N GLY A 162 -31.48 -3.59 4.73
CA GLY A 162 -32.60 -4.35 4.17
C GLY A 162 -32.48 -4.63 2.67
N SER A 163 -31.27 -4.65 2.11
CA SER A 163 -31.06 -4.99 0.70
C SER A 163 -31.61 -6.39 0.37
N PRO A 164 -32.32 -6.56 -0.77
CA PRO A 164 -32.74 -7.87 -1.25
C PRO A 164 -31.60 -8.72 -1.82
N ALA A 165 -30.43 -8.12 -2.12
CA ALA A 165 -29.29 -8.78 -2.74
C ALA A 165 -27.94 -8.35 -2.10
N PRO A 166 -27.76 -8.51 -0.78
CA PRO A 166 -26.66 -7.89 -0.04
C PRO A 166 -25.26 -8.32 -0.49
N THR A 167 -25.13 -9.54 -1.02
CA THR A 167 -23.85 -10.03 -1.57
C THR A 167 -23.49 -9.32 -2.87
N ALA A 168 -24.45 -9.12 -3.77
CA ALA A 168 -24.23 -8.46 -5.06
C ALA A 168 -23.94 -6.96 -4.85
N ASP A 169 -24.70 -6.31 -3.98
CA ASP A 169 -24.51 -4.89 -3.65
C ASP A 169 -23.13 -4.65 -3.04
N ALA A 170 -22.71 -5.50 -2.10
CA ALA A 170 -21.39 -5.42 -1.49
C ALA A 170 -20.26 -5.63 -2.50
N GLN A 171 -20.45 -6.52 -3.49
CA GLN A 171 -19.47 -6.75 -4.55
C GLN A 171 -19.28 -5.50 -5.42
N VAL A 172 -20.38 -4.85 -5.83
CA VAL A 172 -20.33 -3.61 -6.61
C VAL A 172 -19.66 -2.49 -5.81
N ALA A 173 -20.10 -2.27 -4.57
CA ALA A 173 -19.55 -1.22 -3.72
C ALA A 173 -18.05 -1.42 -3.44
N ALA A 174 -17.61 -2.64 -3.13
CA ALA A 174 -16.19 -2.95 -2.92
C ALA A 174 -15.36 -2.73 -4.19
N SER A 175 -15.87 -3.14 -5.36
CA SER A 175 -15.22 -2.92 -6.66
C SER A 175 -15.05 -1.42 -6.95
N CYS A 176 -16.08 -0.61 -6.69
CA CYS A 176 -16.00 0.85 -6.83
C CYS A 176 -14.95 1.47 -5.91
N LEU A 177 -14.88 1.05 -4.64
CA LEU A 177 -13.89 1.56 -3.69
C LEU A 177 -12.46 1.19 -4.09
N ILE A 178 -12.22 -0.04 -4.56
CA ILE A 178 -10.88 -0.45 -5.02
C ILE A 178 -10.48 0.28 -6.30
N ALA A 179 -11.39 0.44 -7.27
CA ALA A 179 -11.14 1.23 -8.46
C ALA A 179 -10.79 2.69 -8.12
N PHE A 180 -11.51 3.28 -7.14
CA PHE A 180 -11.19 4.59 -6.60
C PHE A 180 -9.79 4.63 -5.99
N CYS A 181 -9.42 3.66 -5.14
CA CYS A 181 -8.10 3.57 -4.54
C CYS A 181 -6.98 3.49 -5.59
N GLN A 182 -7.12 2.60 -6.57
CA GLN A 182 -6.16 2.45 -7.66
C GLN A 182 -6.00 3.75 -8.46
N GLY A 183 -7.12 4.41 -8.79
CA GLY A 183 -7.11 5.71 -9.47
C GLY A 183 -6.41 6.80 -8.66
N ARG A 184 -6.61 6.84 -7.33
CA ARG A 184 -5.94 7.79 -6.42
C ARG A 184 -4.44 7.54 -6.36
N VAL A 185 -4.02 6.29 -6.21
CA VAL A 185 -2.60 5.91 -6.16
C VAL A 185 -1.92 6.22 -7.49
N GLN A 186 -2.54 5.87 -8.62
CA GLN A 186 -2.00 6.17 -9.95
C GLN A 186 -1.88 7.67 -10.19
N ARG A 187 -2.90 8.47 -9.84
CA ARG A 187 -2.86 9.93 -9.96
C ARG A 187 -1.77 10.54 -9.09
N PHE A 188 -1.58 10.04 -7.87
CA PHE A 188 -0.51 10.47 -6.97
C PHE A 188 0.86 10.26 -7.63
N VAL A 189 1.13 9.06 -8.14
CA VAL A 189 2.39 8.73 -8.83
C VAL A 189 2.59 9.59 -10.09
N ARG A 190 1.60 9.67 -10.98
CA ARG A 190 1.69 10.45 -12.24
C ARG A 190 1.88 11.95 -12.02
N SER A 191 1.37 12.47 -10.91
CA SER A 191 1.55 13.87 -10.52
C SER A 191 2.91 14.17 -9.89
N GLN A 192 3.82 13.19 -9.86
CA GLN A 192 5.08 13.25 -9.11
C GLN A 192 4.84 13.57 -7.63
N PHE A 193 3.87 12.88 -7.04
CA PHE A 193 3.50 12.96 -5.63
C PHE A 193 2.93 14.31 -5.18
N ARG A 194 2.49 15.17 -6.12
CA ARG A 194 1.91 16.48 -5.81
C ARG A 194 0.41 16.43 -5.50
N ARG A 195 -0.32 15.52 -6.13
CA ARG A 195 -1.77 15.33 -5.91
C ARG A 195 -1.96 14.21 -4.89
N LEU A 196 -2.15 14.57 -3.64
CA LEU A 196 -2.27 13.62 -2.53
C LEU A 196 -3.41 12.62 -2.76
N PRO A 197 -3.20 11.32 -2.47
CA PRO A 197 -4.24 10.32 -2.66
C PRO A 197 -5.43 10.54 -1.72
N THR A 198 -5.22 11.22 -0.58
CA THR A 198 -6.25 11.54 0.43
C THR A 198 -7.00 12.87 0.17
N GLU A 199 -6.71 13.58 -0.93
CA GLU A 199 -7.37 14.85 -1.27
C GLU A 199 -8.90 14.69 -1.29
N GLN A 200 -9.62 15.42 -0.43
CA GLN A 200 -11.09 15.37 -0.30
C GLN A 200 -11.64 13.97 0.05
N LEU A 201 -10.86 13.12 0.72
CA LEU A 201 -11.22 11.72 0.95
C LEU A 201 -12.59 11.54 1.64
N ASP A 202 -12.83 12.24 2.75
CA ASP A 202 -14.08 12.13 3.50
C ASP A 202 -15.31 12.46 2.63
N ALA A 203 -15.22 13.52 1.82
CA ALA A 203 -16.29 13.92 0.92
C ALA A 203 -16.51 12.90 -0.20
N CYS A 204 -15.44 12.35 -0.78
CA CYS A 204 -15.56 11.29 -1.79
C CYS A 204 -16.20 10.03 -1.20
N LEU A 205 -15.80 9.60 0.00
CA LEU A 205 -16.35 8.41 0.64
C LEU A 205 -17.83 8.61 1.01
N ALA A 206 -18.23 9.78 1.48
CA ALA A 206 -19.64 10.10 1.75
C ALA A 206 -20.53 10.08 0.49
N HIS A 207 -19.96 10.15 -0.71
CA HIS A 207 -20.69 9.97 -1.97
C HIS A 207 -20.76 8.50 -2.42
N MET A 208 -19.89 7.63 -1.90
CA MET A 208 -19.76 6.23 -2.33
C MET A 208 -20.38 5.22 -1.35
N LEU A 209 -20.52 5.60 -0.07
CA LEU A 209 -20.99 4.77 1.04
C LEU A 209 -22.21 5.41 1.72
#